data_AF-A0A9J6CAS9-F1
#
_entry.id   AF-A0A9J6CAS9-F1
#
_cell.length_a   1.000
_cell.length_b   1.000
_cell.length_c   1.000
_cell.angle_alpha   90.00
_cell.angle_beta   90.00
_cell.angle_gamma   90.00
#
_symmetry.space_group_name_H-M   'P 1'
#
loop_
_entity.id
_entity.type
_entity.pdbx_description
1 polymer ?
#
loop_
_entity_poly.entity_id
_entity_poly.type
_entity_poly.pdbx_seq_one_letter_code
_entity_poly.pdbx_strand_id
1 'polypeptide(L)'
;MTIVRLLILVTLIFNFVASTAIDDAKCDAQLEYFDQALSKHEKWAIELFDAWTKLQSGIVSGNVNDFGHFDQCVKFRHESDDTKVEKIQGKHCMIFYRALENATEHESDRKFDWREIVKLMRERSLRLGAGVCLPSTCSAAKIRHYVNETVLSSSDLVITNDYDQSIFCSTNDSIPFETIDVVAIVILSIFALLLLSSTLYEILMIQRNQRPHELFSAFSVYKNGKKLFDMKRGQSTSIIHCLPGLRTLSMFHIMSSLWKQRGIPIINTNVFSSVDGEWNLKYWASILTIFHIAVDLFLVIGGCLLARSTMGQK
;
A
#
# COMPACT_ATOMS: atom_id res chain seq x y z
N MET A 1 -11.19 -33.72 -17.04
CA MET A 1 -11.24 -33.90 -15.57
C MET A 1 -10.63 -32.72 -14.78
N THR A 2 -9.77 -31.89 -15.39
CA THR A 2 -9.08 -30.75 -14.77
C THR A 2 -9.93 -29.47 -14.67
N ILE A 3 -10.78 -29.19 -15.66
CA ILE A 3 -11.63 -27.98 -15.70
C ILE A 3 -12.72 -28.02 -14.62
N VAL A 4 -13.32 -29.18 -14.37
CA VAL A 4 -14.33 -29.36 -13.31
C VAL A 4 -13.71 -29.20 -11.93
N ARG A 5 -12.49 -29.69 -11.71
CA ARG A 5 -11.74 -29.45 -10.46
C ARG A 5 -11.37 -27.97 -10.28
N LEU A 6 -11.05 -27.26 -11.36
CA LEU A 6 -10.78 -25.82 -11.32
C LEU A 6 -12.05 -25.03 -10.99
N LEU A 7 -13.20 -25.37 -11.59
CA LEU A 7 -14.50 -24.77 -11.28
C LEU A 7 -14.96 -25.05 -9.84
N ILE A 8 -14.70 -26.26 -9.33
CA ILE A 8 -14.96 -26.62 -7.92
C ILE A 8 -14.03 -25.84 -6.99
N LEU A 9 -12.75 -25.66 -7.34
CA LEU A 9 -11.82 -24.83 -6.58
C LEU A 9 -12.28 -23.36 -6.55
N VAL A 10 -12.70 -22.82 -7.70
CA VAL A 10 -13.21 -21.45 -7.83
C VAL A 10 -14.50 -21.26 -7.02
N THR A 11 -15.44 -22.21 -7.05
CA THR A 11 -16.67 -22.15 -6.25
C THR A 11 -16.43 -22.34 -4.74
N LEU A 12 -15.42 -23.12 -4.35
CA LEU A 12 -14.99 -23.23 -2.95
C LEU A 12 -14.32 -21.93 -2.46
N ILE A 13 -13.57 -21.23 -3.32
CA ILE A 13 -13.00 -19.91 -3.03
C ILE A 13 -14.10 -18.85 -2.88
N PHE A 14 -15.14 -18.90 -3.72
CA PHE A 14 -16.29 -17.97 -3.65
C PHE A 14 -17.10 -18.09 -2.35
N ASN A 15 -17.16 -19.28 -1.73
CA ASN A 15 -17.90 -19.49 -0.48
C ASN A 15 -17.12 -19.13 0.79
N PHE A 16 -15.85 -18.72 0.68
CA PHE A 16 -15.00 -18.39 1.84
C PHE A 16 -14.87 -16.87 2.08
N VAL A 17 -15.80 -16.06 1.56
CA VAL A 17 -15.89 -14.63 1.90
C VAL A 17 -16.65 -14.49 3.22
N ALA A 18 -16.02 -14.93 4.31
CA ALA A 18 -16.45 -14.57 5.66
C ALA A 18 -15.92 -13.16 5.95
N SER A 19 -16.77 -12.15 5.77
CA SER A 19 -16.50 -10.80 6.25
C SER A 19 -16.36 -10.85 7.78
N THR A 20 -15.25 -10.31 8.30
CA THR A 20 -15.12 -10.02 9.73
C THR A 20 -16.17 -8.97 10.08
N ALA A 21 -17.29 -9.40 10.63
CA ALA A 21 -18.41 -8.52 10.93
C ALA A 21 -17.98 -7.46 11.93
N ILE A 22 -17.98 -6.20 11.48
CA ILE A 22 -17.86 -5.01 12.31
C ILE A 22 -19.07 -4.99 13.25
N ASP A 23 -18.84 -4.83 14.56
CA ASP A 23 -19.88 -4.82 15.58
C ASP A 23 -19.59 -3.69 16.58
N ASP A 24 -20.25 -2.55 16.38
CA ASP A 24 -20.03 -1.35 17.18
C ASP A 24 -20.47 -1.53 18.65
N ALA A 25 -21.46 -2.39 18.94
CA ALA A 25 -21.90 -2.65 20.31
C ALA A 25 -20.86 -3.47 21.09
N LYS A 26 -20.23 -4.44 20.42
CA LYS A 26 -19.11 -5.21 20.98
C LYS A 26 -17.87 -4.34 21.14
N CYS A 27 -17.60 -3.44 20.18
CA CYS A 27 -16.53 -2.46 20.29
C CYS A 27 -16.68 -1.60 21.55
N ASP A 28 -17.88 -1.08 21.84
CA ASP A 28 -18.14 -0.26 23.04
C ASP A 28 -17.79 -1.01 24.33
N ALA A 29 -18.24 -2.25 24.47
CA ALA A 29 -17.92 -3.07 25.64
C ALA A 29 -16.41 -3.33 25.77
N GLN A 30 -15.72 -3.57 24.65
CA GLN A 30 -14.28 -3.81 24.64
C GLN A 30 -13.46 -2.56 24.95
N LEU A 31 -13.89 -1.38 24.50
CA LEU A 31 -13.26 -0.09 24.82
C LEU A 31 -13.45 0.27 26.29
N GLU A 32 -14.66 0.11 26.83
CA GLU A 32 -14.92 0.36 28.25
C GLU A 32 -14.07 -0.58 29.14
N TYR A 33 -14.00 -1.86 28.78
CA TYR A 33 -13.14 -2.83 29.46
C TYR A 33 -11.65 -2.44 29.40
N PHE A 34 -11.19 -1.96 28.24
CA PHE A 34 -9.83 -1.45 28.07
C PHE A 34 -9.54 -0.23 28.95
N ASP A 35 -10.44 0.76 29.01
CA ASP A 35 -10.29 1.96 29.84
C ASP A 35 -10.21 1.61 31.34
N GLN A 36 -11.06 0.67 31.79
CA GLN A 36 -11.03 0.19 33.16
C GLN A 36 -9.73 -0.54 33.49
N ALA A 37 -9.26 -1.41 32.60
CA ALA A 37 -8.00 -2.15 32.78
C ALA A 37 -6.77 -1.23 32.74
N LEU A 38 -6.80 -0.20 31.90
CA LEU A 38 -5.76 0.83 31.86
C LEU A 38 -5.73 1.62 33.17
N SER A 39 -6.89 1.99 33.71
CA SER A 39 -7.01 2.67 35.01
C SER A 39 -6.50 1.82 36.17
N LYS A 40 -6.67 0.49 36.09
CA LYS A 40 -6.15 -0.49 37.05
C LYS A 40 -4.67 -0.83 36.83
N HIS A 41 -4.02 -0.25 35.81
CA HIS A 41 -2.64 -0.53 35.44
C HIS A 41 -2.39 -2.02 35.11
N GLU A 42 -3.38 -2.68 34.50
CA GLU A 42 -3.24 -4.07 34.08
C GLU A 42 -2.21 -4.17 32.95
N LYS A 43 -1.33 -5.17 33.04
CA LYS A 43 -0.19 -5.32 32.12
C LYS A 43 -0.59 -5.36 30.65
N TRP A 44 -1.64 -6.09 30.30
CA TRP A 44 -2.08 -6.24 28.91
C TRP A 44 -2.61 -4.92 28.33
N ALA A 45 -3.30 -4.10 29.14
CA ALA A 45 -3.84 -2.82 28.72
C ALA A 45 -2.71 -1.81 28.52
N ILE A 46 -1.72 -1.81 29.40
CA ILE A 46 -0.50 -1.02 29.23
C ILE A 46 0.25 -1.45 27.97
N GLU A 47 0.42 -2.75 27.71
CA GLU A 47 1.06 -3.25 26.49
C GLU A 47 0.31 -2.82 25.22
N LEU A 48 -1.03 -2.82 25.24
CA LEU A 48 -1.84 -2.36 24.12
C LEU A 48 -1.70 -0.84 23.90
N PHE A 49 -1.73 -0.04 24.96
CA PHE A 49 -1.48 1.41 24.90
C PHE A 49 -0.03 1.74 24.50
N ASP A 50 0.92 0.89 24.88
CA ASP A 50 2.33 1.02 24.49
C ASP A 50 2.54 0.81 22.97
N ALA A 51 1.58 0.18 22.28
CA ALA A 51 1.63 0.09 20.82
C ALA A 51 1.26 1.40 20.10
N TRP A 52 0.64 2.36 20.80
CA TRP A 52 0.19 3.63 20.21
C TRP A 52 1.36 4.56 19.89
N THR A 53 1.16 5.53 19.02
CA THR A 53 2.08 6.64 18.84
C THR A 53 2.07 7.54 20.06
N LYS A 54 3.27 7.94 20.48
CA LYS A 54 3.50 8.92 21.54
C LYS A 54 3.80 10.26 20.86
N LEU A 55 4.21 11.26 21.63
CA LEU A 55 4.69 12.48 21.03
C LEU A 55 6.05 12.23 20.36
N GLN A 56 6.05 12.26 19.02
CA GLN A 56 7.25 12.05 18.21
C GLN A 56 8.21 13.25 18.27
N SER A 57 9.51 12.97 18.23
CA SER A 57 10.54 14.00 18.12
C SER A 57 10.58 14.60 16.71
N GLY A 58 10.93 15.88 16.58
CA GLY A 58 11.19 16.49 15.27
C GLY A 58 9.95 16.92 14.48
N ILE A 59 8.78 17.06 15.12
CA ILE A 59 7.54 17.57 14.50
C ILE A 59 7.78 18.88 13.74
N VAL A 60 8.43 19.85 14.38
CA VAL A 60 8.74 21.17 13.78
C VAL A 60 9.72 21.05 12.61
N SER A 61 10.50 19.97 12.55
CA SER A 61 11.40 19.62 11.46
C SER A 61 10.73 18.75 10.38
N GLY A 62 9.44 18.44 10.52
CA GLY A 62 8.65 17.70 9.53
C GLY A 62 8.56 16.20 9.78
N ASN A 63 8.94 15.71 10.97
CA ASN A 63 8.60 14.36 11.37
C ASN A 63 7.13 14.32 11.76
N VAL A 64 6.27 14.07 10.77
CA VAL A 64 4.82 14.21 10.93
C VAL A 64 4.08 12.88 10.95
N ASN A 65 4.74 11.76 10.66
CA ASN A 65 4.10 10.46 10.64
C ASN A 65 4.84 9.51 11.59
N ASP A 66 4.15 9.10 12.64
CA ASP A 66 4.61 8.06 13.54
C ASP A 66 3.59 6.92 13.46
N PHE A 67 4.08 5.72 13.13
CA PHE A 67 3.25 4.55 12.91
C PHE A 67 2.94 3.79 14.21
N GLY A 68 3.51 4.18 15.35
CA GLY A 68 3.48 3.39 16.56
C GLY A 68 4.12 2.02 16.36
N HIS A 69 3.87 1.09 17.29
CA HIS A 69 4.37 -0.27 17.15
C HIS A 69 3.39 -1.15 16.37
N PHE A 70 3.37 -0.99 15.04
CA PHE A 70 2.47 -1.71 14.13
C PHE A 70 2.39 -3.22 14.41
N ASP A 71 3.55 -3.90 14.43
CA ASP A 71 3.62 -5.36 14.60
C ASP A 71 3.07 -5.84 15.95
N GLN A 72 3.31 -5.09 17.01
CA GLN A 72 2.79 -5.40 18.35
C GLN A 72 1.27 -5.28 18.34
N CYS A 73 0.74 -4.21 17.74
CA CYS A 73 -0.68 -3.97 17.67
C CYS A 73 -1.43 -5.09 16.93
N VAL A 74 -1.04 -5.39 15.69
CA VAL A 74 -1.79 -6.35 14.85
C VAL A 74 -1.69 -7.80 15.37
N LYS A 75 -0.61 -8.13 16.12
CA LYS A 75 -0.42 -9.42 16.77
C LYS A 75 -1.07 -9.50 18.16
N PHE A 76 -1.46 -8.38 18.75
CA PHE A 76 -2.05 -8.34 20.08
C PHE A 76 -3.33 -9.18 20.16
N ARG A 77 -3.41 -10.04 21.18
CA ARG A 77 -4.58 -10.85 21.51
C ARG A 77 -4.73 -10.88 23.02
N HIS A 78 -5.94 -10.63 23.52
CA HIS A 78 -6.29 -10.75 24.93
C HIS A 78 -7.63 -11.49 25.06
N GLU A 79 -7.71 -12.42 25.99
CA GLU A 79 -8.90 -13.21 26.29
C GLU A 79 -9.46 -12.72 27.63
N SER A 80 -10.77 -12.45 27.66
CA SER A 80 -11.52 -12.03 28.83
C SER A 80 -12.54 -13.11 29.19
N ASP A 81 -12.75 -13.31 30.48
CA ASP A 81 -13.79 -14.20 31.01
C ASP A 81 -15.20 -13.58 30.88
N ASP A 82 -15.31 -12.28 30.55
CA ASP A 82 -16.59 -11.63 30.31
C ASP A 82 -17.14 -12.01 28.92
N THR A 83 -18.30 -12.68 28.92
CA THR A 83 -19.05 -13.08 27.72
C THR A 83 -19.39 -11.94 26.74
N LYS A 84 -19.39 -10.68 27.19
CA LYS A 84 -19.62 -9.51 26.31
C LYS A 84 -18.34 -9.05 25.61
N VAL A 85 -17.19 -9.25 26.24
CA VAL A 85 -15.88 -8.81 25.75
C VAL A 85 -15.23 -9.92 24.93
N GLU A 86 -15.33 -11.16 25.41
CA GLU A 86 -14.73 -12.38 24.85
C GLU A 86 -13.24 -12.16 24.52
N LYS A 87 -12.91 -12.04 23.24
CA LYS A 87 -11.55 -11.90 22.74
C LYS A 87 -11.34 -10.51 22.14
N ILE A 88 -10.33 -9.82 22.65
CA ILE A 88 -9.85 -8.56 22.09
C ILE A 88 -8.69 -8.88 21.14
N GLN A 89 -8.82 -8.39 19.92
CA GLN A 89 -7.77 -8.43 18.92
C GLN A 89 -7.40 -7.01 18.52
N GLY A 90 -6.11 -6.73 18.43
CA GLY A 90 -5.63 -5.42 18.01
C GLY A 90 -5.85 -5.15 16.51
N LYS A 91 -6.30 -3.94 16.22
CA LYS A 91 -6.41 -3.33 14.90
C LYS A 91 -5.62 -2.03 14.92
N HIS A 92 -4.60 -1.99 14.08
CA HIS A 92 -3.79 -0.80 13.91
C HIS A 92 -4.53 0.16 12.99
N CYS A 93 -4.57 1.44 13.32
CA CYS A 93 -5.09 2.47 12.44
C CYS A 93 -4.18 3.69 12.46
N MET A 94 -3.85 4.26 11.30
CA MET A 94 -3.31 5.62 11.25
C MET A 94 -4.46 6.61 11.43
N ILE A 95 -4.26 7.60 12.30
CA ILE A 95 -5.17 8.74 12.50
C ILE A 95 -4.39 10.01 12.24
N PHE A 96 -4.96 10.87 11.41
CA PHE A 96 -4.40 12.18 11.08
C PHE A 96 -5.13 13.27 11.85
N TYR A 97 -4.39 14.14 12.53
CA TYR A 97 -4.93 15.28 13.26
C TYR A 97 -4.19 16.57 12.92
N ARG A 98 -4.87 17.70 13.16
CA ARG A 98 -4.39 19.07 12.93
C ARG A 98 -4.63 19.92 14.18
N ALA A 99 -3.90 21.02 14.30
CA ALA A 99 -4.15 22.01 15.35
C ALA A 99 -5.49 22.73 15.13
N LEU A 100 -6.22 23.01 16.22
CA LEU A 100 -7.42 23.82 16.21
C LEU A 100 -7.09 25.30 15.93
N GLU A 101 -7.93 25.96 15.14
CA GLU A 101 -7.74 27.37 14.78
C GLU A 101 -7.85 28.30 16.00
N ASN A 102 -8.77 28.01 16.92
CA ASN A 102 -9.07 28.83 18.09
C ASN A 102 -8.38 28.34 19.39
N ALA A 103 -7.25 27.62 19.29
CA ALA A 103 -6.51 27.18 20.46
C ALA A 103 -6.22 28.37 21.39
N THR A 104 -6.67 28.28 22.63
CA THR A 104 -6.57 29.33 23.64
C THR A 104 -5.10 29.64 23.92
N GLU A 105 -4.70 30.90 23.79
CA GLU A 105 -3.41 31.36 24.30
C GLU A 105 -3.45 31.29 25.83
N HIS A 106 -2.84 30.26 26.39
CA HIS A 106 -2.68 30.12 27.82
C HIS A 106 -1.26 30.54 28.21
N GLU A 107 -1.16 31.60 29.01
CA GLU A 107 0.07 31.92 29.74
C GLU A 107 0.32 30.79 30.75
N SER A 108 1.30 29.95 30.43
CA SER A 108 1.73 28.84 31.26
C SER A 108 3.03 29.25 31.95
N ASP A 109 3.04 29.35 33.27
CA ASP A 109 4.26 29.60 34.07
C ASP A 109 5.28 28.44 34.04
N ARG A 110 4.99 27.37 33.26
CA ARG A 110 5.88 26.22 33.11
C ARG A 110 7.00 26.56 32.14
N LYS A 111 8.21 26.07 32.45
CA LYS A 111 9.41 26.19 31.59
C LYS A 111 9.17 25.71 30.15
N PHE A 112 8.22 24.80 29.94
CA PHE A 112 7.83 24.31 28.63
C PHE A 112 6.39 23.78 28.66
N ASP A 113 5.59 24.20 27.68
CA ASP A 113 4.22 23.73 27.45
C ASP A 113 4.13 23.07 26.08
N TRP A 114 3.61 21.83 26.03
CA TRP A 114 3.42 21.11 24.78
C TRP A 114 2.45 21.83 23.82
N ARG A 115 1.59 22.71 24.32
CA ARG A 115 0.72 23.57 23.50
C ARG A 115 1.50 24.52 22.58
N GLU A 116 2.74 24.88 22.92
CA GLU A 116 3.61 25.66 22.03
C GLU A 116 3.96 24.87 20.74
N ILE A 117 4.12 23.54 20.85
CA ILE A 117 4.30 22.70 19.65
C ILE A 117 3.02 22.72 18.80
N VAL A 118 1.85 22.70 19.42
CA VAL A 118 0.56 22.78 18.72
C VAL A 118 0.41 24.12 17.98
N LYS A 119 0.84 25.23 18.59
CA LYS A 119 0.91 26.54 17.93
C LYS A 119 1.83 26.51 16.70
N LEU A 120 3.04 25.96 16.83
CA LEU A 120 3.98 25.83 15.70
C LEU A 120 3.44 24.92 14.59
N MET A 121 2.70 23.86 14.95
CA MET A 121 2.00 23.02 13.97
C MET A 121 0.96 23.82 13.20
N ARG A 122 0.17 24.65 13.89
CA ARG A 122 -0.82 25.54 13.27
C ARG A 122 -0.16 26.52 12.29
N GLU A 123 0.86 27.25 12.73
CA GLU A 123 1.58 28.24 11.92
C GLU A 123 2.20 27.62 10.66
N ARG A 124 2.67 26.37 10.75
CA ARG A 124 3.24 25.63 9.63
C ARG A 124 2.22 24.75 8.88
N SER A 125 0.94 24.81 9.25
CA SER A 125 -0.14 23.98 8.69
C SER A 125 0.20 22.48 8.65
N LEU A 126 0.88 21.99 9.70
CA LEU A 126 1.28 20.59 9.82
C LEU A 126 0.09 19.70 10.17
N ARG A 127 0.08 18.51 9.58
CA ARG A 127 -0.85 17.42 9.89
C ARG A 127 -0.04 16.26 10.43
N LEU A 128 -0.38 15.76 11.59
CA LEU A 128 0.32 14.63 12.19
C LEU A 128 -0.47 13.34 11.98
N GLY A 129 0.19 12.31 11.47
CA GLY A 129 -0.27 10.93 11.48
C GLY A 129 0.26 10.21 12.72
N ALA A 130 -0.66 9.58 13.46
CA ALA A 130 -0.36 8.73 14.60
C ALA A 130 -0.99 7.35 14.41
N GLY A 131 -0.21 6.30 14.63
CA GLY A 131 -0.71 4.94 14.73
C GLY A 131 -1.37 4.71 16.10
N VAL A 132 -2.62 4.26 16.11
CA VAL A 132 -3.31 3.82 17.33
C VAL A 132 -3.66 2.35 17.24
N CYS A 133 -3.80 1.70 18.40
CA CYS A 133 -4.16 0.29 18.47
C CYS A 133 -5.45 0.09 19.26
N LEU A 134 -6.53 -0.29 18.58
CA LEU A 134 -7.85 -0.44 19.16
C LEU A 134 -8.43 -1.83 18.83
N PRO A 135 -9.52 -2.27 19.48
CA PRO A 135 -10.13 -3.56 19.18
C PRO A 135 -10.57 -3.68 17.71
N SER A 136 -10.42 -4.86 17.11
CA SER A 136 -10.74 -5.11 15.70
C SER A 136 -12.22 -5.07 15.35
N THR A 137 -13.07 -5.25 16.35
CA THR A 137 -14.54 -5.11 16.28
C THR A 137 -14.95 -3.67 15.95
N CYS A 138 -14.11 -2.69 16.27
CA CYS A 138 -14.39 -1.28 16.08
C CYS A 138 -14.34 -0.86 14.60
N SER A 139 -15.39 -0.16 14.18
CA SER A 139 -15.40 0.57 12.91
C SER A 139 -14.42 1.75 12.93
N ALA A 140 -13.92 2.16 11.77
CA ALA A 140 -13.03 3.31 11.67
C ALA A 140 -13.69 4.61 12.15
N ALA A 141 -15.02 4.74 11.98
CA ALA A 141 -15.78 5.86 12.50
C ALA A 141 -15.80 5.88 14.03
N LYS A 142 -15.99 4.71 14.66
CA LYS A 142 -15.98 4.58 16.12
C LYS A 142 -14.61 4.89 16.72
N ILE A 143 -13.55 4.41 16.07
CA ILE A 143 -12.17 4.73 16.44
C ILE A 143 -11.92 6.24 16.44
N ARG A 144 -12.37 6.96 15.40
CA ARG A 144 -12.26 8.43 15.35
C ARG A 144 -12.97 9.09 16.52
N HIS A 145 -14.20 8.65 16.82
CA HIS A 145 -14.99 9.20 17.92
C HIS A 145 -14.28 9.01 19.27
N TYR A 146 -13.86 7.79 19.57
CA TYR A 146 -13.19 7.44 20.81
C TYR A 146 -11.88 8.20 21.01
N VAL A 147 -11.04 8.30 19.97
CA VAL A 147 -9.77 9.04 20.06
C VAL A 147 -10.00 10.54 20.24
N ASN A 148 -11.00 11.11 19.56
CA ASN A 148 -11.31 12.53 19.68
C ASN A 148 -11.79 12.90 21.10
N GLU A 149 -12.67 12.09 21.69
CA GLU A 149 -13.22 12.35 23.03
C GLU A 149 -12.23 12.03 24.16
N THR A 150 -11.52 10.92 24.06
CA THR A 150 -10.75 10.39 25.18
C THR A 150 -9.31 10.89 25.19
N VAL A 151 -8.71 11.02 24.00
CA VAL A 151 -7.27 11.31 23.89
C VAL A 151 -7.00 12.75 23.47
N LEU A 152 -7.83 13.32 22.59
CA LEU A 152 -7.59 14.65 22.05
C LEU A 152 -8.33 15.78 22.79
N SER A 153 -9.29 15.47 23.65
CA SER A 153 -10.15 16.45 24.33
C SER A 153 -9.40 17.54 25.11
N SER A 154 -8.17 17.28 25.55
CA SER A 154 -7.32 18.24 26.27
C SER A 154 -6.16 18.83 25.46
N SER A 155 -6.07 18.55 24.15
CA SER A 155 -4.82 18.72 23.38
C SER A 155 -4.80 19.86 22.34
N ASP A 156 -5.87 20.66 22.22
CA ASP A 156 -6.02 21.68 21.16
C ASP A 156 -5.86 21.10 19.72
N LEU A 157 -6.07 19.79 19.57
CA LEU A 157 -5.96 19.04 18.32
C LEU A 157 -7.33 18.48 17.91
N VAL A 158 -7.52 18.31 16.61
CA VAL A 158 -8.72 17.70 16.03
C VAL A 158 -8.35 16.76 14.91
N ILE A 159 -9.05 15.63 14.81
CA ILE A 159 -8.90 14.70 13.68
C ILE A 159 -9.27 15.41 12.38
N THR A 160 -8.45 15.28 11.34
CA THR A 160 -8.76 15.86 10.03
C THR A 160 -9.73 15.00 9.23
N ASN A 161 -10.59 15.66 8.45
CA ASN A 161 -11.48 15.05 7.47
C ASN A 161 -10.84 14.90 6.08
N ASP A 162 -9.59 15.34 5.91
CA ASP A 162 -8.87 15.28 4.63
C ASP A 162 -8.59 13.85 4.15
N TYR A 163 -8.63 12.88 5.08
CA TYR A 163 -8.33 11.48 4.81
C TYR A 163 -9.44 10.56 5.27
N ASP A 164 -9.70 9.51 4.49
CA ASP A 164 -10.49 8.37 4.94
C ASP A 164 -9.62 7.44 5.78
N GLN A 165 -9.72 7.57 7.11
CA GLN A 165 -8.98 6.76 8.08
C GLN A 165 -9.31 5.26 7.97
N SER A 166 -10.44 4.88 7.37
CA SER A 166 -10.79 3.46 7.22
C SER A 166 -9.81 2.69 6.34
N ILE A 167 -9.20 3.39 5.38
CA ILE A 167 -8.20 2.84 4.45
C ILE A 167 -6.88 2.54 5.17
N PHE A 168 -6.58 3.28 6.24
CA PHE A 168 -5.31 3.16 6.97
C PHE A 168 -5.42 2.27 8.22
N CYS A 169 -6.43 1.41 8.26
CA CYS A 169 -6.60 0.43 9.31
C CYS A 169 -6.19 -0.97 8.84
N SER A 170 -5.58 -1.76 9.71
CA SER A 170 -5.08 -3.09 9.38
C SER A 170 -5.15 -4.03 10.59
N THR A 171 -5.51 -5.28 10.32
CA THR A 171 -5.42 -6.40 11.28
C THR A 171 -4.47 -7.45 10.72
N ASN A 172 -4.01 -8.36 11.57
CA ASN A 172 -3.21 -9.51 11.13
C ASN A 172 -4.07 -10.66 10.59
N ASP A 173 -5.34 -10.39 10.26
CA ASP A 173 -6.21 -11.37 9.64
C ASP A 173 -5.85 -11.51 8.17
N SER A 174 -6.00 -12.71 7.61
CA SER A 174 -5.85 -12.90 6.17
C SER A 174 -6.85 -12.02 5.45
N ILE A 175 -6.35 -11.07 4.65
CA ILE A 175 -7.18 -10.23 3.80
C ILE A 175 -8.01 -11.16 2.91
N PRO A 176 -9.35 -11.13 2.99
CA PRO A 176 -10.17 -11.94 2.12
C PRO A 176 -9.93 -11.49 0.68
N PHE A 177 -9.82 -12.45 -0.25
CA PHE A 177 -9.67 -12.11 -1.66
C PHE A 177 -10.87 -11.28 -2.11
N GLU A 178 -10.59 -10.10 -2.66
CA GLU A 178 -11.61 -9.31 -3.32
C GLU A 178 -11.98 -9.97 -4.65
N THR A 179 -13.14 -9.64 -5.19
CA THR A 179 -13.59 -10.13 -6.50
C THR A 179 -12.52 -9.88 -7.59
N ILE A 180 -11.83 -8.73 -7.52
CA ILE A 180 -10.77 -8.38 -8.47
C ILE A 180 -9.55 -9.31 -8.35
N ASP A 181 -9.17 -9.70 -7.13
CA ASP A 181 -8.05 -10.61 -6.89
C ASP A 181 -8.36 -11.99 -7.47
N VAL A 182 -9.57 -12.49 -7.23
CA VAL A 182 -10.01 -13.79 -7.77
C VAL A 182 -10.00 -13.77 -9.29
N VAL A 183 -10.53 -12.71 -9.92
CA VAL A 183 -10.52 -12.57 -11.39
C VAL A 183 -9.09 -12.55 -11.93
N ALA A 184 -8.18 -11.78 -11.30
CA ALA A 184 -6.79 -11.71 -11.70
C ALA A 184 -6.08 -13.07 -11.57
N ILE A 185 -6.26 -13.78 -10.46
CA ILE A 185 -5.69 -15.11 -10.22
C ILE A 185 -6.16 -16.10 -11.29
N VAL A 186 -7.45 -16.09 -11.65
CA VAL A 186 -8.00 -16.98 -12.68
C VAL A 186 -7.37 -16.71 -14.04
N ILE A 187 -7.29 -15.44 -14.46
CA ILE A 187 -6.71 -15.06 -15.76
C ILE A 187 -5.22 -15.44 -15.82
N LEU A 188 -4.45 -15.10 -14.77
CA LEU A 188 -3.03 -15.43 -14.70
C LEU A 188 -2.78 -16.94 -14.69
N SER A 189 -3.64 -17.71 -14.01
CA SER A 189 -3.56 -19.17 -14.00
C SER A 189 -3.81 -19.78 -15.38
N ILE A 190 -4.77 -19.24 -16.16
CA ILE A 190 -5.01 -19.66 -17.54
C ILE A 190 -3.78 -19.40 -18.41
N PHE A 191 -3.19 -18.20 -18.32
CA PHE A 191 -1.95 -17.89 -19.04
C PHE A 191 -0.80 -18.82 -18.64
N ALA A 192 -0.60 -19.06 -17.35
CA ALA A 192 0.44 -19.97 -16.86
C ALA A 192 0.26 -21.39 -17.42
N LEU A 193 -0.98 -21.91 -17.47
CA LEU A 193 -1.28 -23.22 -18.06
C LEU A 193 -1.03 -23.25 -19.57
N LEU A 194 -1.37 -22.20 -20.31
CA LEU A 194 -1.08 -22.10 -21.74
C LEU A 194 0.44 -22.07 -21.99
N LEU A 195 1.20 -21.31 -21.19
CA LEU A 195 2.66 -21.25 -21.27
C LEU A 195 3.29 -22.61 -20.98
N LEU A 196 2.89 -23.29 -19.90
CA LEU A 196 3.41 -24.60 -19.52
C LEU A 196 3.07 -25.68 -20.55
N SER A 197 1.81 -25.77 -20.98
CA SER A 197 1.38 -26.78 -21.95
C SER A 197 2.02 -26.57 -23.33
N SER A 198 2.12 -25.33 -23.80
CA SER A 198 2.76 -25.00 -25.07
C SER A 198 4.26 -25.27 -25.04
N THR A 199 4.94 -24.92 -23.95
CA THR A 199 6.39 -25.18 -23.78
C THR A 199 6.67 -26.68 -23.67
N LEU A 200 5.87 -27.43 -22.90
CA LEU A 200 6.01 -28.88 -22.77
C LEU A 200 5.76 -29.59 -24.10
N TYR A 201 4.68 -29.23 -24.81
CA TYR A 201 4.38 -29.75 -26.15
C TYR A 201 5.57 -29.55 -27.09
N GLU A 202 6.13 -28.34 -27.14
CA GLU A 202 7.25 -28.07 -28.02
C GLU A 202 8.50 -28.88 -27.67
N ILE A 203 8.86 -28.97 -26.38
CA ILE A 203 10.01 -29.76 -25.93
C ILE A 203 9.83 -31.24 -26.30
N LEU A 204 8.63 -31.81 -26.07
CA LEU A 204 8.33 -33.21 -26.41
C LEU A 204 8.42 -33.46 -27.92
N MET A 205 7.92 -32.55 -28.76
CA MET A 205 8.01 -32.69 -30.22
C MET A 205 9.46 -32.62 -30.69
N ILE A 206 10.27 -31.70 -30.15
CA ILE A 206 11.70 -31.59 -30.44
C ILE A 206 12.45 -32.86 -30.04
N GLN A 207 12.19 -33.40 -28.84
CA GLN A 207 12.81 -34.64 -28.37
C GLN A 207 12.47 -35.86 -29.26
N ARG A 208 11.27 -35.87 -29.86
CA ARG A 208 10.84 -36.90 -30.81
C ARG A 208 11.32 -36.66 -32.24
N ASN A 209 12.22 -35.69 -32.47
CA ASN A 209 12.69 -35.25 -33.79
C ASN A 209 11.55 -34.86 -34.75
N GLN A 210 10.43 -34.37 -34.22
CA GLN A 210 9.30 -33.89 -35.01
C GLN A 210 9.25 -32.36 -34.98
N ARG A 211 8.72 -31.76 -36.06
CA ARG A 211 8.51 -30.31 -36.11
C ARG A 211 7.24 -29.96 -35.30
N PRO A 212 7.33 -29.12 -34.26
CA PRO A 212 6.17 -28.70 -33.50
C PRO A 212 5.24 -27.86 -34.38
N HIS A 213 3.93 -28.08 -34.26
CA HIS A 213 2.96 -27.24 -34.95
C HIS A 213 2.99 -25.81 -34.42
N GLU A 214 2.84 -24.81 -35.29
CA GLU A 214 3.00 -23.40 -34.92
C GLU A 214 1.97 -22.93 -33.89
N LEU A 215 0.72 -23.35 -34.04
CA LEU A 215 -0.37 -22.95 -33.13
C LEU A 215 -0.17 -23.45 -31.69
N PHE A 216 0.28 -24.71 -31.54
CA PHE A 216 0.50 -25.32 -30.22
C PHE A 216 1.82 -24.89 -29.57
N SER A 217 2.74 -24.30 -30.34
CA SER A 217 3.99 -23.69 -29.86
C SER A 217 3.92 -22.16 -29.72
N ALA A 218 2.76 -21.54 -29.99
CA ALA A 218 2.62 -20.08 -30.01
C ALA A 218 2.92 -19.42 -28.66
N PHE A 219 2.55 -20.07 -27.55
CA PHE A 219 2.78 -19.61 -26.18
C PHE A 219 4.04 -20.22 -25.55
N SER A 220 4.87 -20.92 -26.32
CA SER A 220 6.04 -21.59 -25.75
C SER A 220 7.09 -20.58 -25.30
N VAL A 221 7.47 -20.67 -24.03
CA VAL A 221 8.50 -19.83 -23.44
C VAL A 221 9.86 -20.15 -24.06
N TYR A 222 10.12 -21.40 -24.45
CA TYR A 222 11.39 -21.79 -25.06
C TYR A 222 11.62 -21.12 -26.43
N LYS A 223 10.64 -21.24 -27.34
CA LYS A 223 10.71 -20.63 -28.68
C LYS A 223 10.70 -19.12 -28.62
N ASN A 224 9.75 -18.54 -27.88
CA ASN A 224 9.64 -17.09 -27.76
C ASN A 224 10.83 -16.50 -27.01
N GLY A 225 11.34 -17.18 -25.98
CA GLY A 225 12.56 -16.80 -25.26
C GLY A 225 13.79 -16.82 -26.16
N LYS A 226 13.99 -17.90 -26.94
CA LYS A 226 15.10 -17.96 -27.90
C LYS A 226 15.03 -16.82 -28.92
N LYS A 227 13.83 -16.49 -29.42
CA LYS A 227 13.62 -15.33 -30.31
C LYS A 227 13.86 -14.00 -29.61
N LEU A 228 13.45 -13.87 -28.36
CA LEU A 228 13.60 -12.65 -27.55
C LEU A 228 15.08 -12.36 -27.25
N PHE A 229 15.87 -13.40 -26.99
CA PHE A 229 17.32 -13.30 -26.72
C PHE A 229 18.19 -13.47 -27.97
N ASP A 230 17.61 -13.69 -29.16
CA ASP A 230 18.37 -13.72 -30.42
C ASP A 230 18.74 -12.29 -30.82
N MET A 231 19.89 -11.81 -30.33
CA MET A 231 20.43 -10.49 -30.64
C MET A 231 21.12 -10.42 -32.01
N LYS A 232 20.78 -11.31 -32.95
CA LYS A 232 21.29 -11.22 -34.32
C LYS A 232 20.88 -9.87 -34.92
N ARG A 233 21.89 -9.10 -35.31
CA ARG A 233 21.73 -7.78 -35.93
C ARG A 233 21.10 -7.96 -37.31
N GLY A 234 19.77 -7.91 -37.36
CA GLY A 234 19.04 -7.94 -38.62
C GLY A 234 19.42 -6.73 -39.46
N GLN A 235 20.04 -6.95 -40.62
CA GLN A 235 20.24 -5.96 -41.68
C GLN A 235 18.90 -5.58 -42.34
N SER A 236 17.88 -5.26 -41.55
CA SER A 236 16.62 -4.75 -42.09
C SER A 236 16.69 -3.22 -42.11
N THR A 237 16.71 -2.65 -43.31
CA THR A 237 16.64 -1.21 -43.61
C THR A 237 15.36 -0.54 -43.11
N SER A 238 14.46 -1.28 -42.45
CA SER A 238 13.16 -0.83 -41.99
C SER A 238 13.08 -0.52 -40.48
N ILE A 239 14.16 -0.71 -39.72
CA ILE A 239 14.20 -0.46 -38.27
C ILE A 239 14.43 1.03 -38.01
N ILE A 240 13.47 1.70 -37.36
CA ILE A 240 13.68 3.06 -36.86
C ILE A 240 14.63 2.97 -35.66
N HIS A 241 15.91 3.25 -35.90
CA HIS A 241 16.99 3.07 -34.91
C HIS A 241 16.84 3.91 -33.63
N CYS A 242 16.06 4.99 -33.65
CA CYS A 242 15.83 5.82 -32.46
C CYS A 242 14.82 5.24 -31.46
N LEU A 243 13.91 4.35 -31.89
CA LEU A 243 12.86 3.79 -31.02
C LEU A 243 13.41 2.92 -29.88
N PRO A 244 14.39 2.03 -30.09
CA PRO A 244 15.06 1.33 -29.00
C PRO A 244 15.80 2.28 -28.04
N GLY A 245 16.40 3.35 -28.54
CA GLY A 245 17.06 4.36 -27.72
C GLY A 245 16.08 5.12 -26.82
N LEU A 246 14.95 5.55 -27.38
CA LEU A 246 13.85 6.17 -26.63
C LEU A 246 13.31 5.22 -25.55
N ARG A 247 13.18 3.92 -25.85
CA ARG A 247 12.74 2.92 -24.88
C ARG A 247 13.68 2.82 -23.67
N THR A 248 14.98 2.84 -23.90
CA THR A 248 15.99 2.82 -22.82
C THR A 248 15.95 4.11 -21.99
N LEU A 249 15.78 5.26 -22.62
CA LEU A 249 15.62 6.54 -21.92
C LEU A 249 14.35 6.57 -21.06
N SER A 250 13.23 6.05 -21.57
CA SER A 250 12.00 5.89 -20.80
C SER A 250 12.18 4.96 -19.60
N MET A 251 12.90 3.83 -19.75
CA MET A 251 13.22 2.94 -18.63
C MET A 251 14.04 3.63 -17.54
N PHE A 252 15.10 4.36 -17.93
CA PHE A 252 15.93 5.10 -16.97
C PHE A 252 15.14 6.17 -16.24
N HIS A 253 14.25 6.86 -16.96
CA HIS A 253 13.34 7.84 -16.39
C HIS A 253 12.43 7.22 -15.32
N ILE A 254 11.74 6.13 -15.65
CA ILE A 254 10.87 5.40 -14.71
C ILE A 254 11.63 4.99 -13.44
N MET A 255 12.85 4.44 -13.59
CA MET A 255 13.68 4.05 -12.45
C MET A 255 14.06 5.24 -11.57
N SER A 256 14.46 6.36 -12.17
CA SER A 256 14.82 7.60 -11.45
C SER A 256 13.63 8.18 -10.67
N SER A 257 12.46 8.27 -11.29
CA SER A 257 11.24 8.77 -10.66
C SER A 257 10.80 7.88 -9.49
N LEU A 258 10.79 6.56 -9.68
CA LEU A 258 10.43 5.60 -8.63
C LEU A 258 11.41 5.62 -7.45
N TRP A 259 12.71 5.78 -7.72
CA TRP A 259 13.72 5.88 -6.68
C TRP A 259 13.49 7.12 -5.79
N LYS A 260 13.19 8.28 -6.39
CA LYS A 260 12.81 9.47 -5.64
C LYS A 260 11.54 9.27 -4.82
N GLN A 261 10.52 8.62 -5.39
CA GLN A 261 9.25 8.39 -4.70
C GLN A 261 9.39 7.45 -3.48
N ARG A 262 10.38 6.55 -3.47
CA ARG A 262 10.67 5.68 -2.31
C ARG A 262 11.30 6.40 -1.11
N GLY A 263 11.89 7.58 -1.29
CA GLY A 263 12.45 8.37 -0.19
C GLY A 263 11.39 9.08 0.68
N ILE A 264 10.14 9.12 0.21
CA ILE A 264 9.10 10.01 0.72
C ILE A 264 8.53 9.67 2.12
N PRO A 265 8.66 8.45 2.69
CA PRO A 265 8.39 8.25 4.11
C PRO A 265 9.64 8.22 5.00
N ILE A 266 10.86 8.30 4.44
CA ILE A 266 12.13 8.15 5.19
C ILE A 266 12.68 9.51 5.66
N ILE A 267 12.31 10.60 4.98
CA ILE A 267 12.84 11.94 5.22
C ILE A 267 11.71 12.85 5.72
N ASN A 268 11.98 13.59 6.81
CA ASN A 268 11.05 14.56 7.35
C ASN A 268 10.57 15.55 6.26
N THR A 269 9.28 15.84 6.24
CA THR A 269 8.63 16.63 5.18
C THR A 269 9.23 18.03 5.02
N ASN A 270 9.75 18.63 6.08
CA ASN A 270 10.36 19.97 6.00
C ASN A 270 11.78 19.92 5.44
N VAL A 271 12.49 18.80 5.60
CA VAL A 271 13.80 18.56 4.94
C VAL A 271 13.55 18.26 3.46
N PHE A 272 12.53 17.46 3.15
CA PHE A 272 12.07 17.26 1.77
C PHE A 272 11.63 18.59 1.13
N SER A 273 10.82 19.40 1.81
CA SER A 273 10.33 20.67 1.25
C SER A 273 11.38 21.77 1.18
N SER A 274 12.49 21.70 1.94
CA SER A 274 13.58 22.67 1.85
C SER A 274 14.65 22.25 0.84
N VAL A 275 15.06 20.97 0.85
CA VAL A 275 16.08 20.44 -0.07
C VAL A 275 15.50 20.08 -1.44
N ASP A 276 14.36 19.38 -1.47
CA ASP A 276 13.66 19.07 -2.72
C ASP A 276 12.66 20.15 -3.11
N GLY A 277 12.23 21.07 -2.23
CA GLY A 277 11.33 22.16 -2.63
C GLY A 277 11.94 23.09 -3.68
N GLU A 278 13.18 23.54 -3.48
CA GLU A 278 13.89 24.34 -4.49
C GLU A 278 14.13 23.56 -5.79
N TRP A 279 14.33 22.24 -5.70
CA TRP A 279 14.48 21.39 -6.88
C TRP A 279 13.15 21.21 -7.60
N ASN A 280 12.08 20.84 -6.89
CA ASN A 280 10.72 20.62 -7.38
C ASN A 280 10.09 21.89 -7.96
N LEU A 281 10.48 23.07 -7.50
CA LEU A 281 10.07 24.36 -8.08
C LEU A 281 10.67 24.61 -9.47
N LYS A 282 11.69 23.86 -9.88
CA LYS A 282 12.26 23.97 -11.23
C LYS A 282 11.38 23.21 -12.21
N TYR A 283 10.99 23.85 -13.31
CA TYR A 283 10.12 23.24 -14.33
C TYR A 283 10.62 21.87 -14.86
N TRP A 284 11.94 21.66 -14.91
CA TRP A 284 12.54 20.40 -15.37
C TRP A 284 12.49 19.28 -14.33
N ALA A 285 12.36 19.60 -13.04
CA ALA A 285 12.18 18.61 -12.00
C ALA A 285 10.83 17.90 -12.13
N SER A 286 9.79 18.65 -12.54
CA SER A 286 8.48 18.09 -12.89
C SER A 286 8.57 17.05 -14.00
N ILE A 287 9.46 17.26 -14.99
CA ILE A 287 9.68 16.26 -16.04
C ILE A 287 10.14 14.94 -15.43
N LEU A 288 11.09 14.98 -14.49
CA LEU A 288 11.67 13.79 -13.84
C LEU A 288 10.78 13.13 -12.78
N THR A 289 9.73 13.79 -12.29
CA THR A 289 8.79 13.23 -11.31
C THR A 289 7.56 12.60 -11.96
N ILE A 290 7.19 12.98 -13.18
CA ILE A 290 6.03 12.43 -13.89
C ILE A 290 6.38 11.09 -14.56
N PHE A 291 6.45 10.02 -13.75
CA PHE A 291 6.77 8.69 -14.27
C PHE A 291 5.70 8.12 -15.21
N HIS A 292 4.42 8.49 -15.02
CA HIS A 292 3.30 7.97 -15.81
C HIS A 292 3.47 8.24 -17.32
N ILE A 293 3.93 9.44 -17.69
CA ILE A 293 4.17 9.80 -19.10
C ILE A 293 5.29 8.93 -19.69
N ALA A 294 6.33 8.62 -18.92
CA ALA A 294 7.40 7.74 -19.38
C ALA A 294 6.93 6.29 -19.55
N VAL A 295 6.00 5.82 -18.70
CA VAL A 295 5.33 4.52 -18.86
C VAL A 295 4.48 4.50 -20.14
N ASP A 296 3.69 5.54 -20.38
CA ASP A 296 2.85 5.63 -21.58
C ASP A 296 3.72 5.67 -22.84
N LEU A 297 4.79 6.46 -22.85
CA LEU A 297 5.76 6.49 -23.95
C LEU A 297 6.39 5.12 -24.19
N PHE A 298 6.76 4.40 -23.13
CA PHE A 298 7.30 3.05 -23.21
C PHE A 298 6.30 2.08 -23.85
N LEU A 299 5.03 2.12 -23.42
CA LEU A 299 3.96 1.28 -23.95
C LEU A 299 3.64 1.62 -25.41
N VAL A 300 3.56 2.90 -25.76
CA VAL A 300 3.30 3.36 -27.14
C VAL A 300 4.43 2.94 -28.08
N ILE A 301 5.70 3.08 -27.68
CA ILE A 301 6.84 2.61 -28.47
C ILE A 301 6.77 1.08 -28.64
N GLY A 302 6.44 0.36 -27.56
CA GLY A 302 6.23 -1.10 -27.61
C GLY A 302 5.14 -1.51 -28.60
N GLY A 303 3.99 -0.85 -28.54
CA GLY A 303 2.85 -1.09 -29.44
C GLY A 303 3.16 -0.73 -30.89
N CYS A 304 3.85 0.39 -31.13
CA CYS A 304 4.25 0.84 -32.47
C CYS A 304 5.23 -0.16 -33.12
N LEU A 305 6.23 -0.63 -32.37
CA LEU A 305 7.17 -1.65 -32.84
C LEU A 305 6.45 -2.97 -33.17
N LEU A 306 5.48 -3.39 -32.35
CA LEU A 306 4.69 -4.60 -32.59
C LEU A 306 3.80 -4.46 -33.85
N ALA A 307 3.11 -3.33 -34.00
CA ALA A 307 2.28 -3.04 -35.17
C ALA A 307 3.12 -2.99 -36.45
N ARG A 308 4.30 -2.38 -36.41
CA ARG A 308 5.20 -2.32 -37.57
C ARG A 308 5.79 -3.69 -37.91
N SER A 309 6.13 -4.49 -36.91
CA SER A 309 6.62 -5.87 -37.12
C SER A 309 5.55 -6.77 -37.76
N THR A 310 4.27 -6.54 -37.47
CA THR A 310 3.16 -7.32 -38.07
C THR A 310 2.81 -6.83 -39.47
N MET A 311 2.88 -5.52 -39.73
CA MET A 311 2.66 -4.94 -41.06
C MET A 311 3.81 -5.19 -42.04
N GLY A 312 5.06 -5.29 -41.57
CA GLY A 312 6.24 -5.55 -42.41
C GLY A 312 6.48 -7.02 -42.78
N GLN A 313 5.57 -7.93 -42.41
CA GLN A 313 5.62 -9.36 -42.78
C GLN A 313 4.80 -9.69 -44.05
N LYS A 314 4.37 -8.69 -44.82
CA LYS A 314 3.89 -8.84 -46.20
C LYS A 314 4.96 -8.38 -47.18
#